data_AF-A0A0K0GF60-F1
#
_entry.id   AF-A0A0K0GF60-F1
#
_cell.length_a   1.000
_cell.length_b   1.000
_cell.length_c   1.000
_cell.angle_alpha   90.00
_cell.angle_beta   90.00
_cell.angle_gamma   90.00
#
_symmetry.space_group_name_H-M   'P 1'
#
loop_
_entity.id
_entity.type
_entity.pdbx_description
1 polymer ?
#
loop_
_entity_poly.entity_id
_entity_poly.type
_entity_poly.pdbx_seq_one_letter_code
_entity_poly.pdbx_strand_id
1 'polypeptide(L)' 'MKGRRRPIHLVLDGLPAHKTRGVRDDVDSLKGRLTLHFLPGDAPDLNPDEIGVELHQAHGRSAQPAAQWREAGRSGA' A
#
# COMPACT_ATOMS: atom_id res chain seq x y z
N MET A 1 0.77 -13.62 -13.19
CA MET A 1 1.39 -14.39 -12.09
C MET A 1 2.72 -15.05 -12.48
N LYS A 2 3.71 -14.28 -12.94
CA LYS A 2 5.03 -14.83 -13.33
C LYS A 2 5.95 -15.01 -12.12
N GLY A 3 6.75 -16.08 -12.11
CA GLY A 3 7.78 -16.36 -11.10
C GLY A 3 7.29 -16.77 -9.71
N ARG A 4 6.00 -16.63 -9.40
CA ARG A 4 5.47 -16.85 -8.05
C ARG A 4 4.92 -18.26 -7.87
N ARG A 5 5.54 -19.01 -6.96
CA ARG A 5 5.22 -20.41 -6.63
C ARG A 5 4.12 -20.58 -5.57
N ARG A 6 3.88 -19.55 -4.75
CA ARG A 6 2.86 -19.55 -3.70
C ARG A 6 1.60 -18.78 -4.12
N PRO A 7 0.41 -19.21 -3.67
CA PRO A 7 -0.83 -18.44 -3.83
C PRO A 7 -0.71 -17.04 -3.23
N ILE A 8 -1.46 -16.11 -3.79
CA ILE A 8 -1.55 -14.73 -3.31
C ILE A 8 -2.89 -14.55 -2.64
N HIS A 9 -2.87 -14.10 -1.40
CA HIS A 9 -4.06 -13.67 -0.67
C HIS A 9 -4.04 -12.14 -0.66
N LEU A 10 -5.05 -11.52 -1.26
CA LEU A 10 -5.19 -10.07 -1.34
C LEU A 10 -6.37 -9.65 -0.47
N VAL A 11 -6.12 -8.77 0.49
CA VAL A 11 -7.16 -8.18 1.34
C VAL A 11 -7.52 -6.83 0.75
N LEU A 12 -8.81 -6.58 0.52
CA LEU A 12 -9.33 -5.36 -0.11
C LEU A 12 -10.39 -4.72 0.79
N ASP A 13 -10.61 -3.41 0.61
CA ASP A 13 -11.74 -2.73 1.22
C ASP A 13 -13.08 -3.29 0.70
N GLY A 14 -14.15 -3.01 1.43
CA GLY A 14 -15.49 -3.49 1.10
C GLY A 14 -16.15 -2.82 -0.12
N LEU A 15 -15.46 -1.92 -0.83
CA LEU A 15 -16.08 -1.03 -1.81
C LEU A 15 -16.60 -1.80 -3.04
N PRO A 16 -17.71 -1.33 -3.66
CA PRO A 16 -18.31 -2.01 -4.82
C PRO A 16 -17.38 -2.17 -6.02
N ALA A 17 -16.40 -1.28 -6.17
CA ALA A 17 -15.42 -1.30 -7.26
C ALA A 17 -14.62 -2.62 -7.33
N HIS A 18 -14.37 -3.24 -6.17
CA HIS A 18 -13.61 -4.50 -6.07
C HIS A 18 -14.49 -5.76 -6.20
N LYS A 19 -15.82 -5.59 -6.28
CA LYS A 19 -16.80 -6.69 -6.35
C LYS A 19 -17.41 -6.84 -7.75
N THR A 20 -16.82 -6.20 -8.75
CA THR A 20 -17.31 -6.24 -10.14
C THR A 20 -17.15 -7.64 -10.73
N ARG A 21 -17.99 -7.94 -11.73
CA ARG A 21 -17.97 -9.24 -12.42
C ARG A 21 -16.62 -9.53 -13.09
N GLY A 22 -16.02 -8.53 -13.75
CA GLY A 22 -14.72 -8.70 -14.40
C GLY A 22 -13.62 -9.12 -13.42
N VAL A 23 -13.60 -8.52 -12.22
CA VAL A 23 -12.66 -8.90 -11.16
C VAL A 23 -12.87 -10.35 -10.73
N ARG A 24 -14.11 -10.81 -10.60
CA ARG A 24 -14.41 -12.23 -10.28
C ARG A 24 -13.95 -13.18 -11.38
N ASP A 25 -14.31 -12.88 -12.62
CA ASP A 25 -13.94 -13.70 -13.78
C ASP A 25 -12.40 -13.82 -13.91
N ASP A 26 -11.67 -12.74 -13.65
CA ASP A 26 -10.20 -12.72 -13.63
C ASP A 26 -9.63 -13.56 -12.48
N VAL A 27 -10.17 -13.45 -11.27
CA VAL A 27 -9.73 -14.23 -10.10
C VAL A 27 -9.98 -15.73 -10.32
N ASP A 28 -11.14 -16.09 -10.86
CA ASP A 28 -11.51 -17.47 -11.17
C ASP A 28 -10.57 -18.06 -12.24
N SER A 29 -10.17 -17.26 -13.24
CA SER A 29 -9.20 -17.66 -14.25
C SER A 29 -7.84 -18.07 -13.66
N LEU A 30 -7.50 -17.53 -12.48
CA LEU A 30 -6.26 -17.82 -11.77
C LEU A 30 -6.31 -19.12 -10.94
N LYS A 31 -7.43 -19.85 -10.94
CA LYS A 31 -7.58 -21.21 -10.39
C LYS A 31 -7.04 -21.33 -8.95
N GLY A 32 -7.43 -20.39 -8.09
CA GLY A 32 -7.01 -20.37 -6.67
C GLY A 32 -5.58 -19.90 -6.42
N ARG A 33 -4.83 -19.50 -7.47
CA ARG A 33 -3.51 -18.88 -7.29
C ARG A 33 -3.60 -17.43 -6.80
N LEU A 34 -4.79 -16.83 -6.91
CA LEU A 34 -5.17 -15.57 -6.28
C LEU A 34 -6.48 -15.80 -5.50
N THR A 35 -6.55 -15.31 -4.28
CA THR A 35 -7.76 -15.29 -3.44
C THR A 35 -7.97 -13.88 -2.91
N LEU A 36 -9.21 -13.40 -2.98
CA LEU A 36 -9.61 -12.10 -2.45
C LEU A 36 -10.31 -12.26 -1.11
N HIS A 37 -9.92 -11.45 -0.14
CA HIS A 37 -10.57 -11.30 1.15
C HIS A 37 -11.02 -9.85 1.29
N PHE A 38 -12.18 -9.61 1.89
CA PHE A 38 -12.73 -8.27 2.04
C PHE A 38 -12.78 -7.89 3.51
N LEU A 39 -12.43 -6.65 3.81
CA LEU A 39 -12.58 -6.08 5.14
C LEU A 39 -14.08 -5.93 5.50
N PRO A 40 -14.44 -6.06 6.79
CA PRO A 40 -15.77 -5.67 7.26
C PRO A 40 -16.00 -4.19 6.97
N GLY A 41 -17.24 -3.82 6.62
CA GLY A 41 -17.58 -2.58 5.90
C GLY A 41 -17.26 -1.23 6.57
N ASP A 42 -16.74 -1.21 7.80
CA ASP A 42 -16.45 -0.01 8.60
C ASP A 42 -15.08 -0.12 9.31
N ALA A 43 -14.05 -0.63 8.61
CA ALA A 43 -12.70 -0.75 9.17
C ALA A 43 -11.62 -0.08 8.31
N PRO A 44 -11.69 1.25 8.09
CA PRO A 44 -10.64 2.01 7.39
C PRO A 44 -9.27 1.84 8.10
N ASP A 45 -9.26 1.85 9.43
CA ASP A 45 -8.07 1.69 10.27
C ASP A 45 -7.38 0.32 10.13
N LEU A 46 -8.05 -0.68 9.55
CA LEU A 46 -7.51 -2.02 9.28
C LEU A 46 -7.07 -2.20 7.83
N ASN A 47 -7.25 -1.19 6.99
CA ASN A 47 -6.77 -1.20 5.63
C ASN A 47 -5.24 -0.95 5.63
N PRO A 48 -4.41 -1.92 5.19
CA PRO A 48 -2.96 -1.79 5.28
C PRO A 48 -2.38 -0.65 4.43
N ASP A 49 -3.13 -0.14 3.46
CA ASP A 49 -2.81 1.05 2.68
C ASP A 49 -3.02 2.36 3.47
N GLU A 50 -4.01 2.46 4.36
CA GLU A 50 -4.22 3.62 5.24
C GLU A 50 -3.10 3.71 6.28
N ILE A 51 -2.72 2.57 6.88
CA ILE A 51 -1.52 2.47 7.73
C ILE A 51 -0.26 2.84 6.92
N GLY A 52 -0.16 2.35 5.68
CA GLY A 52 0.96 2.66 4.79
C GLY A 52 1.05 4.14 4.42
N VAL A 53 -0.09 4.79 4.20
CA VAL A 53 -0.23 6.22 3.89
C VAL A 53 0.08 7.07 5.13
N GLU A 54 -0.37 6.67 6.32
CA GLU A 54 0.00 7.33 7.58
C GLU A 54 1.51 7.20 7.85
N LEU A 55 2.07 6.00 7.70
CA LEU A 55 3.50 5.75 7.82
C LEU A 55 4.32 6.57 6.81
N HIS A 56 3.87 6.61 5.56
CA HIS A 56 4.50 7.41 4.51
C HIS A 56 4.42 8.91 4.81
N GLN A 57 3.30 9.43 5.32
CA GLN A 57 3.16 10.83 5.71
C GLN A 57 3.99 11.17 6.97
N ALA A 58 4.05 10.25 7.93
CA ALA A 58 4.87 10.37 9.13
C ALA A 58 6.36 10.42 8.79
N HIS A 59 6.82 9.58 7.84
CA HIS A 59 8.19 9.60 7.33
C HIS A 59 8.44 10.66 6.24
N GLY A 60 7.39 11.14 5.57
CA GLY A 60 7.46 12.20 4.56
C GLY A 60 7.65 13.60 5.16
N ARG A 61 7.44 13.76 6.47
CA ARG A 61 7.73 15.00 7.21
C ARG A 61 9.21 15.19 7.57
N SER A 62 10.11 14.26 7.25
CA SER A 62 11.56 14.40 7.50
C SER A 62 12.39 14.65 6.24
N ALA A 63 11.85 15.36 5.25
CA ALA A 63 12.60 15.74 4.06
C ALA A 63 12.93 17.24 4.02
N GLN A 64 13.73 17.73 4.98
CA GLN A 64 14.74 18.77 4.70
C GLN A 64 15.95 18.68 5.65
N PRO A 65 17.00 17.90 5.33
CA PRO A 65 18.33 18.13 5.89
C PRO A 65 19.28 18.84 4.91
N ALA A 66 18.83 19.36 3.76
CA ALA A 66 19.75 19.94 2.78
C ALA A 66 20.08 21.43 2.99
N ALA A 67 19.29 22.17 3.80
CA ALA A 67 19.56 23.58 4.10
C ALA A 67 20.57 23.76 5.25
N GLN A 68 20.59 22.82 6.20
CA GLN A 68 21.44 22.87 7.40
C GLN A 68 22.95 22.71 7.11
N TRP A 69 23.33 22.03 6.03
CA TRP A 69 24.75 21.80 5.71
C TRP A 69 25.41 22.95 4.93
N ARG A 70 24.66 23.95 4.46
CA ARG A 70 25.20 25.12 3.75
C ARG A 70 25.61 26.28 4.67
N GLU A 71 25.12 26.30 5.91
CA GLU A 71 25.46 27.31 6.91
C GLU A 71 26.73 26.92 7.70
N ALA A 72 26.89 25.63 8.00
CA ALA A 72 28.01 25.10 8.82
C ALA A 72 29.38 25.10 8.10
N GLY A 73 29.43 25.37 6.79
CA GLY A 73 30.67 25.43 6.00
C GLY A 73 31.20 26.84 5.75
N ARG A 74 30.60 27.90 6.34
CA ARG A 74 30.99 29.30 6.12
C ARG A 74 31.40 30.06 7.39
N SER A 75 31.60 29.37 8.51
CA SER A 75 32.23 29.96 9.71
C SER A 75 33.48 29.15 10.02
N GLY A 76 34.59 29.61 9.44
CA GLY A 76 35.89 28.97 9.48
C GLY A 76 36.83 29.74 8.56
N ALA A 77 36.89 31.06 8.75
CA ALA A 77 37.89 31.97 8.22
C ALA A 77 38.84 32.36 9.35
#